data_AF-A0AAX4P6J7-F1
#
_entry.id   AF-A0AAX4P6J7-F1
#
_cell.length_a   1.000
_cell.length_b   1.000
_cell.length_c   1.000
_cell.angle_alpha   90.00
_cell.angle_beta   90.00
_cell.angle_gamma   90.00
#
_symmetry.space_group_name_H-M   'P 1'
#
loop_
_entity.id
_entity.type
_entity.pdbx_description
1 polymer ?
#
loop_
_entity_poly.entity_id
_entity_poly.type
_entity_poly.pdbx_seq_one_letter_code
_entity_poly.pdbx_strand_id
1 'polypeptide(L)'
;MSPRLDDLPTSLLCLVLDRFEAPELLRLACTCRKFHAIATDFGKTGQYWRRLYKRQYGLYYEYTCITNGEQLTSGGWKELYKKAFLATRREMQRKRQKRVTIIENDIRDVNREIRTLKEEANDLINQERSHSKLCLEIGRGRSAEVALKTWSPVSVSVWHKQVVEQAPCDPDTRMEDLQAKVKVTQLLLRKVLQRLETKKRKLSDLEESLQSAKS
;
A
#
# COMPACT_ATOMS: atom_id res chain seq x y z
N MET A 1 50.32 -10.94 38.48
CA MET A 1 49.58 -11.90 37.62
C MET A 1 48.14 -11.43 37.54
N SER A 2 47.65 -11.11 36.35
CA SER A 2 46.23 -10.74 36.17
C SER A 2 45.37 -12.00 36.28
N PRO A 3 44.28 -11.98 37.07
CA PRO A 3 43.38 -13.13 37.16
C PRO A 3 42.80 -13.44 35.79
N ARG A 4 42.80 -14.72 35.39
CA ARG A 4 42.19 -15.14 34.13
C ARG A 4 40.69 -15.20 34.31
N LEU A 5 39.95 -15.02 33.22
CA LEU A 5 38.47 -15.11 33.22
C LEU A 5 37.99 -16.48 33.74
N ASP A 6 38.80 -17.51 33.50
CA ASP A 6 38.58 -18.88 33.98
C ASP A 6 38.82 -19.04 35.49
N ASP A 7 39.32 -18.04 36.19
CA ASP A 7 39.51 -18.08 37.65
C ASP A 7 38.31 -17.48 38.41
N LEU A 8 37.39 -16.80 37.71
CA LEU A 8 36.25 -16.15 38.32
C LEU A 8 35.18 -17.16 38.77
N PRO A 9 34.52 -16.94 39.93
CA PRO A 9 33.40 -17.75 40.38
C PRO A 9 32.19 -17.58 39.44
N THR A 10 31.45 -18.68 39.23
CA THR A 10 30.29 -18.71 38.35
C THR A 10 29.22 -17.69 38.72
N SER A 11 29.09 -17.34 40.01
CA SER A 11 28.17 -16.30 40.49
C SER A 11 28.50 -14.91 39.94
N LEU A 12 29.78 -14.52 39.90
CA LEU A 12 30.22 -13.26 39.31
C LEU A 12 30.07 -13.27 37.79
N LEU A 13 30.38 -14.39 37.13
CA LEU A 13 30.15 -14.54 35.70
C LEU A 13 28.65 -14.39 35.35
N CYS A 14 27.74 -14.95 36.15
CA CYS A 14 26.30 -14.77 35.97
C CYS A 14 25.85 -13.31 36.14
N LEU A 15 26.46 -12.53 37.03
CA LEU A 15 26.17 -11.09 37.19
C LEU A 15 26.65 -10.27 35.99
N VAL A 16 27.82 -10.61 35.44
CA VAL A 16 28.32 -9.97 34.22
C VAL A 16 27.41 -10.31 33.05
N LEU A 17 27.04 -11.59 32.92
CA LEU A 17 26.16 -12.08 31.87
C LEU A 17 24.75 -11.48 31.95
N ASP A 18 24.27 -11.03 33.11
CA ASP A 18 22.94 -10.39 33.20
C ASP A 18 22.82 -9.15 32.29
N ARG A 19 23.92 -8.55 31.84
CA ARG A 19 23.91 -7.44 30.88
C ARG A 19 23.81 -7.88 29.42
N PHE A 20 24.07 -9.15 29.15
CA PHE A 20 24.12 -9.71 27.80
C PHE A 20 22.76 -10.29 27.39
N GLU A 21 22.55 -10.37 26.08
CA GLU A 21 21.42 -11.09 25.49
C GLU A 21 21.79 -12.54 25.14
N ALA A 22 20.77 -13.38 24.88
CA ALA A 22 21.00 -14.77 24.49
C ALA A 22 21.98 -14.96 23.30
N PRO A 23 21.92 -14.17 22.20
CA PRO A 23 22.87 -14.32 21.09
C PRO A 23 24.32 -14.05 21.52
N GLU A 24 24.53 -13.12 22.44
CA GLU A 24 25.86 -12.73 22.91
C GLU A 24 26.43 -13.79 23.84
N LEU A 25 25.61 -14.33 24.76
CA LEU A 25 26.01 -15.49 25.56
C LEU A 25 26.39 -16.68 24.67
N LEU A 26 25.63 -16.95 23.60
CA LEU A 26 25.94 -18.05 22.68
C LEU A 26 27.26 -17.82 21.93
N ARG A 27 27.59 -16.58 21.56
CA ARG A 27 28.91 -16.24 20.99
C ARG A 27 30.04 -16.42 22.00
N LEU A 28 29.83 -15.96 23.24
CA LEU A 28 30.79 -16.13 24.35
C LEU A 28 30.97 -17.61 24.74
N ALA A 29 29.92 -18.42 24.61
CA ALA A 29 29.96 -19.85 24.83
C ALA A 29 30.86 -20.60 23.82
N CYS A 30 31.14 -20.01 22.66
CA CYS A 30 32.09 -20.57 21.71
C CYS A 30 33.56 -20.28 22.09
N THR A 31 33.82 -19.30 22.97
CA THR A 31 35.18 -18.84 23.29
C THR A 31 35.68 -19.30 24.65
N CYS A 32 34.80 -19.61 25.60
CA CYS A 32 35.16 -20.02 26.96
C CYS A 32 34.32 -21.20 27.46
N ARG A 33 34.97 -22.21 28.06
CA ARG A 33 34.29 -23.39 28.62
C ARG A 33 33.33 -23.05 29.76
N LYS A 34 33.63 -22.03 30.58
CA LYS A 34 32.73 -21.58 31.65
C LYS A 34 31.45 -20.94 31.09
N PHE A 35 31.56 -20.11 30.06
CA PHE A 35 30.38 -19.57 29.38
C PHE A 35 29.60 -20.65 28.63
N HIS A 36 30.31 -21.62 28.05
CA HIS A 36 29.68 -22.80 27.47
C HIS A 36 28.83 -23.55 28.50
N ALA A 37 29.40 -23.84 29.68
CA ALA A 37 28.68 -24.49 30.77
C ALA A 37 27.45 -23.67 31.21
N ILE A 38 27.56 -22.34 31.33
CA ILE A 38 26.40 -21.49 31.68
C ILE A 38 25.32 -21.51 30.58
N ALA A 39 25.73 -21.57 29.32
CA ALA A 39 24.81 -21.64 28.18
C ALA A 39 24.13 -23.01 28.04
N THR A 40 24.74 -24.11 28.49
CA THR A 40 24.25 -25.48 28.30
C THR A 40 23.65 -26.13 29.55
N ASP A 41 24.12 -25.78 30.75
CA ASP A 41 23.72 -26.43 31.99
C ASP A 41 22.32 -25.99 32.45
N PHE A 42 21.46 -26.98 32.70
CA PHE A 42 20.05 -26.83 33.06
C PHE A 42 19.83 -26.63 34.56
N GLY A 43 20.84 -26.90 35.39
CA GLY A 43 20.78 -26.82 36.85
C GLY A 43 20.97 -25.39 37.38
N LYS A 44 22.11 -25.14 38.05
CA LYS A 44 22.39 -23.88 38.80
C LYS A 44 22.39 -22.62 37.92
N THR A 45 22.65 -22.77 36.63
CA THR A 45 22.72 -21.71 35.61
C THR A 45 21.38 -21.44 34.92
N GLY A 46 20.33 -22.20 35.26
CA GLY A 46 18.95 -21.88 34.89
C GLY A 46 18.49 -20.50 35.40
N GLN A 47 19.18 -19.93 36.41
CA GLN A 47 18.92 -18.56 36.88
C GLN A 47 19.18 -17.50 35.81
N TYR A 48 20.21 -17.64 34.99
CA TYR A 48 20.48 -16.70 33.89
C TYR A 48 19.31 -16.70 32.90
N TRP A 49 18.93 -17.88 32.40
CA TRP A 49 17.82 -18.02 31.46
C TRP A 49 16.49 -17.57 32.08
N ARG A 50 16.26 -17.82 33.37
CA ARG A 50 15.10 -17.33 34.12
C ARG A 50 15.07 -15.81 34.18
N ARG A 51 16.18 -15.16 34.51
CA ARG A 51 16.28 -13.69 34.58
C ARG A 51 16.10 -13.06 33.21
N LEU A 52 16.78 -13.59 32.20
CA LEU A 52 16.67 -13.12 30.82
C LEU A 52 15.23 -13.26 30.30
N TYR A 53 14.59 -14.39 30.58
CA TYR A 53 13.19 -14.63 30.25
C TYR A 53 12.25 -13.61 30.90
N LYS A 54 12.37 -13.41 32.22
CA LYS A 54 11.54 -12.43 32.94
C LYS A 54 11.76 -11.02 32.44
N ARG A 55 13.00 -10.64 32.10
CA ARG A 55 13.33 -9.33 31.54
C ARG A 55 12.68 -9.10 30.17
N GLN A 56 12.73 -10.09 29.28
CA GLN A 56 12.29 -9.92 27.89
C GLN A 56 10.81 -10.22 27.66
N TYR A 57 10.22 -11.16 28.41
CA TYR A 57 8.85 -11.64 28.18
C TYR A 57 7.92 -11.47 29.40
N GLY A 58 8.45 -11.02 30.55
CA GLY A 58 7.68 -10.89 31.79
C GLY A 58 7.28 -12.25 32.39
N LEU A 59 6.29 -12.24 33.29
CA LEU A 59 5.68 -13.43 33.87
C LEU A 59 4.55 -14.02 33.01
N TYR A 60 4.23 -13.38 31.87
CA TYR A 60 3.04 -13.69 31.07
C TYR A 60 2.99 -15.15 30.60
N TYR A 61 4.15 -15.70 30.21
CA TYR A 61 4.22 -17.07 29.74
C TYR A 61 4.30 -18.12 30.87
N GLU A 62 4.68 -17.72 32.09
CA GLU A 62 4.70 -18.60 33.27
C GLU A 62 3.26 -19.04 33.61
N TYR A 63 2.27 -18.15 33.44
CA TYR A 63 0.85 -18.47 33.61
C TYR A 63 0.28 -19.32 32.46
N THR A 64 0.64 -19.06 31.20
CA THR A 64 0.11 -19.87 30.07
C THR A 64 0.58 -21.31 30.07
N CYS A 65 1.79 -21.59 30.60
CA CYS A 65 2.27 -22.98 30.76
C CYS A 65 1.45 -23.72 31.82
N ILE A 66 1.11 -23.05 32.92
CA ILE A 66 0.29 -23.59 34.02
C ILE A 66 -1.14 -23.86 33.55
N THR A 67 -1.75 -22.96 32.77
CA THR A 67 -3.14 -23.12 32.28
C THR A 67 -3.29 -24.18 31.20
N ASN A 68 -2.24 -24.43 30.40
CA ASN A 68 -2.28 -25.43 29.32
C ASN A 68 -1.88 -26.84 29.78
N GLY A 69 -1.70 -27.06 31.08
CA GLY A 69 -1.30 -28.36 31.64
C GLY A 69 0.13 -28.79 31.29
N GLU A 70 0.95 -27.91 30.70
CA GLU A 70 2.38 -28.18 30.49
C GLU A 70 3.11 -28.02 31.84
N GLN A 71 3.43 -29.12 32.52
CA GLN A 71 4.30 -29.05 33.69
C GLN A 71 5.64 -28.40 33.32
N LEU A 72 6.08 -27.44 34.13
CA LEU A 72 7.34 -26.69 34.02
C LEU A 72 8.63 -27.55 34.10
N THR A 73 8.54 -28.88 34.04
CA THR A 73 9.48 -29.77 34.71
C THR A 73 10.40 -30.60 33.81
N SER A 74 10.25 -30.58 32.47
CA SER A 74 11.11 -31.42 31.61
C SER A 74 12.28 -30.67 30.92
N GLY A 75 12.14 -29.38 30.58
CA GLY A 75 13.10 -28.67 29.71
C GLY A 75 13.94 -27.54 30.34
N GLY A 76 13.68 -27.14 31.58
CA GLY A 76 14.36 -26.01 32.23
C GLY A 76 14.08 -24.63 31.60
N TRP A 77 14.58 -23.56 32.25
CA TRP A 77 14.32 -22.16 31.84
C TRP A 77 14.85 -21.80 30.45
N LYS A 78 15.88 -22.50 29.98
CA LYS A 78 16.46 -22.30 28.64
C LYS A 78 15.47 -22.71 27.54
N GLU A 79 14.82 -23.86 27.66
CA GLU A 79 13.84 -24.29 26.65
C GLU A 79 12.58 -23.41 26.69
N LEU A 80 12.16 -22.94 27.87
CA LEU A 80 11.08 -21.95 27.98
C LEU A 80 11.43 -20.64 27.27
N TYR A 81 12.65 -20.14 27.46
CA TYR A 81 13.15 -18.98 26.74
C TYR A 81 13.15 -19.20 25.24
N LYS A 82 13.65 -20.35 24.78
CA LYS A 82 13.67 -20.70 23.36
C LYS A 82 12.26 -20.77 22.75
N LYS A 83 11.31 -21.40 23.45
CA LYS A 83 9.89 -21.45 23.03
C LYS A 83 9.31 -20.04 22.91
N ALA A 84 9.51 -19.19 23.92
CA ALA A 84 9.01 -17.82 23.93
C ALA A 84 9.64 -16.98 22.81
N PHE A 85 10.97 -17.04 22.65
CA PHE A 85 11.68 -16.37 21.56
C PHE A 85 11.15 -16.77 20.18
N LEU A 86 10.94 -18.08 19.94
CA LEU A 86 10.38 -18.57 18.69
C LEU A 86 8.94 -18.11 18.49
N ALA A 87 8.12 -18.09 19.54
CA ALA A 87 6.75 -17.60 19.48
C ALA A 87 6.71 -16.10 19.13
N THR A 88 7.48 -15.27 19.84
CA THR A 88 7.59 -13.83 19.57
C THR A 88 8.13 -13.56 18.17
N ARG A 89 9.16 -14.29 17.74
CA ARG A 89 9.71 -14.17 16.37
C ARG A 89 8.66 -14.49 15.31
N ARG A 90 7.90 -15.59 15.48
CA ARG A 90 6.79 -15.94 14.57
C ARG A 90 5.71 -14.87 14.57
N GLU A 91 5.38 -14.32 15.73
CA GLU A 91 4.37 -13.26 15.85
C GLU A 91 4.83 -11.97 15.16
N MET A 92 6.09 -11.56 15.34
CA MET A 92 6.68 -10.42 14.61
C MET A 92 6.66 -10.66 13.10
N GLN A 93 7.02 -11.87 12.65
CA GLN A 93 6.96 -12.24 11.24
C GLN A 93 5.53 -12.18 10.69
N ARG A 94 4.54 -12.68 11.43
CA ARG A 94 3.12 -12.61 11.06
C ARG A 94 2.62 -11.16 11.01
N LYS A 95 2.99 -10.33 11.98
CA LYS A 95 2.65 -8.90 12.00
C LYS A 95 3.26 -8.18 10.79
N ARG A 96 4.52 -8.47 10.46
CA ARG A 96 5.17 -7.96 9.25
C ARG A 96 4.45 -8.41 7.99
N GLN A 97 4.17 -9.71 7.86
CA GLN A 97 3.45 -10.26 6.71
C GLN A 97 2.07 -9.61 6.56
N LYS A 98 1.33 -9.44 7.66
CA LYS A 98 0.02 -8.77 7.65
C LYS A 98 0.12 -7.33 7.15
N ARG A 99 1.12 -6.57 7.60
CA ARG A 99 1.36 -5.20 7.10
C ARG A 99 1.63 -5.19 5.59
N VAL A 100 2.50 -6.09 5.12
CA VAL A 100 2.81 -6.23 3.69
C VAL A 100 1.54 -6.55 2.89
N THR A 101 0.74 -7.53 3.34
CA THR A 101 -0.51 -7.90 2.66
C THR A 101 -1.53 -6.76 2.61
N ILE A 102 -1.63 -5.95 3.66
CA ILE A 102 -2.51 -4.76 3.67
C ILE A 102 -2.07 -3.78 2.58
N ILE A 103 -0.78 -3.44 2.53
CA ILE A 103 -0.24 -2.51 1.53
C ILE A 103 -0.44 -3.06 0.11
N GLU A 104 -0.21 -4.35 -0.11
CA GLU A 104 -0.41 -4.99 -1.42
C GLU A 104 -1.89 -4.95 -1.87
N ASN A 105 -2.83 -5.08 -0.94
CA ASN A 105 -4.25 -4.91 -1.23
C ASN A 105 -4.58 -3.45 -1.57
N ASP A 106 -4.08 -2.49 -0.79
CA ASP A 106 -4.28 -1.05 -1.06
C ASP A 106 -3.74 -0.66 -2.44
N ILE A 107 -2.56 -1.17 -2.84
CA ILE A 107 -1.99 -1.00 -4.17
C ILE A 107 -2.92 -1.56 -5.25
N ARG A 108 -3.49 -2.75 -5.03
CA ARG A 108 -4.41 -3.38 -5.98
C ARG A 108 -5.67 -2.55 -6.17
N ASP A 109 -6.23 -2.02 -5.09
CA ASP A 109 -7.44 -1.20 -5.14
C ASP A 109 -7.18 0.16 -5.79
N VAL A 110 -6.08 0.84 -5.47
CA VAL A 110 -5.67 2.07 -6.16
C VAL A 110 -5.44 1.81 -7.66
N ASN A 111 -4.83 0.69 -8.03
CA ASN A 111 -4.65 0.32 -9.44
C ASN A 111 -5.99 0.11 -10.17
N ARG A 112 -6.98 -0.50 -9.52
CA ARG A 112 -8.34 -0.64 -10.07
C ARG A 112 -8.97 0.73 -10.31
N GLU A 113 -8.91 1.60 -9.31
CA GLU A 113 -9.43 2.97 -9.44
C GLU A 113 -8.73 3.75 -10.56
N ILE A 114 -7.41 3.61 -10.72
CA ILE A 114 -6.67 4.25 -11.81
C ILE A 114 -7.17 3.74 -13.17
N ARG A 115 -7.47 2.44 -13.33
CA ARG A 115 -8.01 1.91 -14.58
C ARG A 115 -9.39 2.52 -14.88
N THR A 116 -10.29 2.55 -13.90
CA THR A 116 -11.60 3.16 -14.05
C THR A 116 -11.51 4.64 -14.41
N LEU A 117 -10.62 5.41 -13.76
CA LEU A 117 -10.42 6.82 -14.09
C LEU A 117 -9.84 7.03 -15.50
N LYS A 118 -9.00 6.10 -15.99
CA LYS A 118 -8.49 6.14 -17.37
C LYS A 118 -9.61 5.88 -18.38
N GLU A 119 -10.48 4.92 -18.11
CA GLU A 119 -11.66 4.63 -18.93
C GLU A 119 -12.60 5.84 -18.96
N GLU A 120 -12.94 6.41 -17.81
CA GLU A 120 -13.76 7.63 -17.69
C GLU A 120 -13.15 8.80 -18.47
N ALA A 121 -11.82 9.00 -18.37
CA ALA A 121 -11.13 10.04 -19.13
C ALA A 121 -11.22 9.82 -20.65
N ASN A 122 -11.06 8.58 -21.11
CA ASN A 122 -11.17 8.23 -22.53
C ASN A 122 -12.59 8.48 -23.06
N ASP A 123 -13.61 8.12 -22.28
CA ASP A 123 -15.01 8.37 -22.64
C ASP A 123 -15.30 9.86 -22.77
N LEU A 124 -14.82 10.68 -21.83
CA LEU A 124 -14.95 12.14 -21.90
C LEU A 124 -14.22 12.75 -23.10
N ILE A 125 -13.02 12.25 -23.44
CA ILE A 125 -12.28 12.67 -24.64
C ILE A 125 -13.09 12.35 -25.91
N ASN A 126 -13.68 11.16 -25.97
CA ASN A 126 -14.50 10.76 -27.12
C ASN A 126 -15.79 11.59 -27.24
N GLN A 127 -16.44 11.89 -26.11
CA GLN A 127 -17.60 12.80 -26.07
C GLN A 127 -17.23 14.21 -26.55
N GLU A 128 -16.12 14.77 -26.06
CA GLU A 128 -15.65 16.09 -26.47
C GLU A 128 -15.40 16.15 -27.99
N ARG A 129 -14.71 15.14 -28.53
CA ARG A 129 -14.45 15.01 -29.97
C ARG A 129 -15.75 14.95 -30.77
N SER A 130 -16.71 14.16 -30.31
CA SER A 130 -18.02 14.03 -30.95
C SER A 130 -18.78 15.36 -30.97
N HIS A 131 -18.88 16.03 -29.82
CA HIS A 131 -19.57 17.33 -29.74
C HIS A 131 -18.85 18.41 -30.55
N SER A 132 -17.52 18.45 -30.52
CA SER A 132 -16.73 19.39 -31.31
C SER A 132 -16.92 19.19 -32.82
N LYS A 133 -17.02 17.93 -33.27
CA LYS A 133 -17.32 17.60 -34.67
C LYS A 133 -18.70 18.11 -35.07
N LEU A 134 -19.72 17.93 -34.23
CA LEU A 134 -21.06 18.46 -34.48
C LEU A 134 -21.09 19.98 -34.57
N CYS A 135 -20.32 20.69 -33.71
CA CYS A 135 -20.17 22.14 -33.83
C CYS A 135 -19.59 22.55 -35.20
N LEU A 136 -18.56 21.84 -35.68
CA LEU A 136 -17.97 22.10 -37.00
C LEU A 136 -18.96 21.83 -38.14
N GLU A 137 -19.78 20.79 -38.03
CA GLU A 137 -20.81 20.46 -39.03
C GLU A 137 -21.87 21.55 -39.11
N ILE A 138 -22.36 22.06 -37.98
CA ILE A 138 -23.30 23.20 -37.96
C ILE A 138 -22.64 24.45 -38.56
N GLY A 139 -21.38 24.73 -38.23
CA GLY A 139 -20.62 25.85 -38.80
C GLY A 139 -20.49 25.76 -40.32
N ARG A 140 -20.21 24.56 -40.86
CA ARG A 140 -20.17 24.30 -42.30
C ARG A 140 -21.55 24.49 -42.94
N GLY A 141 -22.61 24.04 -42.28
CA GLY A 141 -23.99 24.25 -42.70
C GLY A 141 -24.32 25.73 -42.86
N ARG A 142 -23.96 26.56 -41.87
CA ARG A 142 -24.12 28.02 -41.93
C ARG A 142 -23.38 28.63 -43.11
N SER A 143 -22.11 28.27 -43.32
CA SER A 143 -21.32 28.78 -44.45
C SER A 143 -21.92 28.38 -45.80
N ALA A 144 -22.44 27.16 -45.92
CA ALA A 144 -23.12 26.69 -47.13
C ALA A 144 -24.44 27.43 -47.37
N GLU A 145 -25.22 27.71 -46.31
CA GLU A 145 -26.46 28.49 -46.39
C GLU A 145 -26.18 29.93 -46.88
N VAL A 146 -25.15 30.57 -46.36
CA VAL A 146 -24.71 31.89 -46.82
C VAL A 146 -24.29 31.86 -48.29
N ALA A 147 -23.49 30.85 -48.69
CA ALA A 147 -23.09 30.69 -50.08
C ALA A 147 -24.30 30.48 -51.01
N LEU A 148 -25.28 29.66 -50.62
CA LEU A 148 -26.51 29.47 -51.37
C LEU A 148 -27.30 30.78 -51.50
N LYS A 149 -27.43 31.58 -50.43
CA LYS A 149 -28.11 32.88 -50.48
C LYS A 149 -27.42 33.87 -51.42
N THR A 150 -26.09 33.86 -51.45
CA THR A 150 -25.31 34.84 -52.23
C THR A 150 -25.13 34.43 -53.70
N TRP A 151 -25.09 33.13 -54.01
CA TRP A 151 -24.69 32.62 -55.34
C TRP A 151 -25.80 31.86 -56.09
N SER A 152 -26.92 31.53 -55.45
CA SER A 152 -27.98 30.74 -56.09
C SER A 152 -29.06 31.62 -56.73
N PRO A 153 -29.57 31.26 -57.93
CA PRO A 153 -30.75 31.90 -58.51
C PRO A 153 -31.96 31.81 -57.56
N VAL A 154 -32.79 32.87 -57.54
CA VAL A 154 -33.94 33.02 -56.62
C VAL A 154 -34.91 31.83 -56.66
N SER A 155 -35.09 31.20 -57.82
CA SER A 155 -35.95 30.03 -57.98
C SER A 155 -35.46 28.79 -57.21
N VAL A 156 -34.14 28.61 -57.09
CA VAL A 156 -33.54 27.46 -56.40
C VAL A 156 -33.58 27.64 -54.89
N SER A 157 -33.42 28.88 -54.39
CA SER A 157 -33.47 29.17 -52.95
C SER A 157 -34.88 29.03 -52.36
N VAL A 158 -35.92 29.41 -53.10
CA VAL A 158 -37.33 29.24 -52.70
C VAL A 158 -37.69 27.76 -52.59
N TRP A 159 -37.27 26.94 -53.57
CA TRP A 159 -37.50 25.50 -53.54
C TRP A 159 -36.77 24.82 -52.37
N HIS A 160 -35.50 25.20 -52.13
CA HIS A 160 -34.71 24.63 -51.03
C HIS A 160 -35.33 24.89 -49.66
N LYS A 161 -35.83 26.12 -49.42
CA LYS A 161 -36.56 26.46 -48.20
C LYS A 161 -37.85 25.66 -48.02
N GLN A 162 -38.60 25.41 -49.10
CA GLN A 162 -39.87 24.70 -49.03
C GLN A 162 -39.71 23.18 -48.85
N VAL A 163 -38.61 22.60 -49.33
CA VAL A 163 -38.43 21.14 -49.38
C VAL A 163 -37.40 20.61 -48.38
N VAL A 164 -36.36 21.38 -48.05
CA VAL A 164 -35.18 20.89 -47.32
C VAL A 164 -35.09 21.42 -45.89
N GLU A 165 -35.49 22.67 -45.65
CA GLU A 165 -35.48 23.27 -44.29
C GLU A 165 -36.71 22.83 -43.48
N GLN A 166 -36.76 21.55 -43.10
CA GLN A 166 -37.67 21.04 -42.07
C GLN A 166 -36.90 20.57 -40.82
N ALA A 167 -35.91 21.37 -40.40
CA ALA A 167 -35.19 21.08 -39.16
C ALA A 167 -36.07 21.45 -37.95
N PRO A 168 -36.31 20.51 -37.00
CA PRO A 168 -37.22 20.74 -35.87
C PRO A 168 -36.65 21.67 -34.78
N CYS A 169 -35.43 22.18 -34.93
CA CYS A 169 -34.78 23.04 -33.94
C CYS A 169 -33.86 24.07 -34.63
N ASP A 170 -33.86 25.28 -34.09
CA ASP A 170 -33.05 26.40 -34.55
C ASP A 170 -31.53 26.07 -34.44
N PRO A 171 -30.74 26.23 -35.51
CA PRO A 171 -29.31 25.88 -35.52
C PRO A 171 -28.48 26.69 -34.53
N ASP A 172 -28.91 27.91 -34.17
CA ASP A 172 -28.19 28.75 -33.21
C ASP A 172 -28.35 28.24 -31.79
N THR A 173 -29.58 27.94 -31.38
CA THR A 173 -29.88 27.26 -30.12
C THR A 173 -29.12 25.93 -29.99
N ARG A 174 -29.12 25.11 -31.06
CA ARG A 174 -28.37 23.83 -31.08
C ARG A 174 -26.86 24.02 -30.95
N MET A 175 -26.29 25.07 -31.53
CA MET A 175 -24.87 25.40 -31.42
C MET A 175 -24.51 25.78 -29.98
N GLU A 176 -25.30 26.66 -29.35
CA GLU A 176 -25.08 27.09 -27.96
C GLU A 176 -25.12 25.89 -27.00
N ASP A 177 -26.09 25.00 -27.16
CA ASP A 177 -26.20 23.76 -26.38
C ASP A 177 -24.97 22.86 -26.54
N LEU A 178 -24.48 22.67 -27.77
CA LEU A 178 -23.29 21.86 -28.03
C LEU A 178 -22.03 22.50 -27.46
N GLN A 179 -21.89 23.83 -27.54
CA GLN A 179 -20.79 24.54 -26.93
C GLN A 179 -20.81 24.43 -25.40
N ALA A 180 -22.00 24.51 -24.79
CA ALA A 180 -22.16 24.29 -23.36
C ALA A 180 -21.77 22.86 -22.96
N LYS A 181 -22.20 21.85 -23.74
CA LYS A 181 -21.80 20.45 -23.54
C LYS A 181 -20.29 20.27 -23.63
N VAL A 182 -19.63 20.82 -24.65
CA VAL A 182 -18.15 20.78 -24.77
C VAL A 182 -17.47 21.38 -23.53
N LYS A 183 -17.91 22.56 -23.08
CA LYS A 183 -17.35 23.21 -21.88
C LYS A 183 -17.50 22.33 -20.64
N VAL A 184 -18.67 21.71 -20.45
CA VAL A 184 -18.91 20.79 -19.33
C VAL A 184 -18.02 19.56 -19.42
N THR A 185 -17.94 18.92 -20.58
CA THR A 185 -17.08 17.74 -20.80
C THR A 185 -15.61 18.06 -20.54
N GLN A 186 -15.12 19.21 -20.99
CA GLN A 186 -13.75 19.67 -20.71
C GLN A 186 -13.50 19.89 -19.20
N LEU A 187 -14.46 20.47 -18.48
CA LEU A 187 -14.37 20.64 -17.03
C LEU A 187 -14.34 19.30 -16.29
N LEU A 188 -15.20 18.35 -16.69
CA LEU A 188 -15.20 17.00 -16.14
C LEU A 188 -13.88 16.29 -16.42
N LEU A 189 -13.37 16.37 -17.65
CA LEU A 189 -12.09 15.77 -18.04
C LEU A 189 -10.94 16.30 -17.18
N ARG A 190 -10.87 17.61 -16.95
CA ARG A 190 -9.85 18.21 -16.06
C ARG A 190 -9.94 17.64 -14.65
N LYS A 191 -11.15 17.51 -14.08
CA LYS A 191 -11.35 16.94 -12.74
C LYS A 191 -10.91 15.47 -12.67
N VAL A 192 -11.25 14.68 -13.67
CA VAL A 192 -10.86 13.25 -13.75
C VAL A 192 -9.34 13.12 -13.85
N LEU A 193 -8.68 13.91 -14.70
CA LEU A 193 -7.22 13.92 -14.83
C LEU A 193 -6.51 14.32 -13.54
N GLN A 194 -7.04 15.31 -12.81
CA GLN A 194 -6.51 15.69 -11.49
C GLN A 194 -6.66 14.54 -10.48
N ARG A 195 -7.82 13.88 -10.42
CA ARG A 195 -8.02 12.72 -9.55
C ARG A 195 -7.07 11.58 -9.90
N LEU A 196 -6.86 11.32 -11.19
CA LEU A 196 -5.94 10.31 -11.68
C LEU A 196 -4.49 10.59 -11.26
N GLU A 197 -4.05 11.84 -11.35
CA GLU A 197 -2.73 12.26 -10.87
C GLU A 197 -2.57 12.05 -9.37
N THR A 198 -3.56 12.43 -8.56
CA THR A 198 -3.56 12.17 -7.11
C THR A 198 -3.47 10.68 -6.79
N LYS A 199 -4.18 9.82 -7.54
CA LYS A 199 -4.13 8.37 -7.35
C LYS A 199 -2.79 7.77 -7.76
N LYS A 200 -2.15 8.28 -8.83
CA LYS A 200 -0.78 7.87 -9.21
C LYS A 200 0.25 8.20 -8.12
N ARG A 201 0.16 9.39 -7.52
CA ARG A 201 1.05 9.76 -6.40
C ARG A 201 0.84 8.82 -5.21
N LYS A 202 -0.42 8.59 -4.81
CA LYS A 202 -0.76 7.64 -3.76
C LYS A 202 -0.23 6.22 -4.06
N LEU A 203 -0.25 5.79 -5.31
CA LEU A 203 0.33 4.50 -5.73
C LEU A 203 1.84 4.47 -5.49
N SER A 204 2.57 5.52 -5.89
CA SER A 204 4.01 5.66 -5.65
C SER A 204 4.33 5.59 -4.15
N ASP A 205 3.60 6.33 -3.32
CA ASP A 205 3.80 6.35 -1.86
C ASP A 205 3.59 4.97 -1.24
N LEU A 206 2.60 4.21 -1.75
CA LEU A 206 2.33 2.84 -1.29
C LEU A 206 3.40 1.85 -1.76
N GLU A 207 3.95 2.00 -2.96
CA GLU A 207 5.06 1.18 -3.48
C GLU A 207 6.33 1.39 -2.65
N GLU A 208 6.65 2.64 -2.28
CA GLU A 208 7.75 2.96 -1.36
C GLU A 208 7.50 2.38 0.06
N SER A 209 6.27 2.48 0.55
CA SER A 209 5.84 1.89 1.82
C SER A 209 5.96 0.36 1.80
N LEU A 210 5.69 -0.27 0.65
CA LEU A 210 5.84 -1.72 0.48
C LEU A 210 7.32 -2.12 0.50
N GLN A 211 8.18 -1.37 -0.19
CA GLN A 211 9.62 -1.65 -0.24
C GLN A 211 10.26 -1.51 1.14
N SER A 212 9.87 -0.49 1.92
CA SER A 212 10.32 -0.33 3.30
C SER A 212 9.76 -1.42 4.24
N ALA A 213 8.52 -1.88 4.06
CA ALA A 213 7.97 -2.98 4.85
C ALA A 213 8.61 -4.35 4.55
N LYS A 214 9.09 -4.54 3.31
CA LYS A 214 9.79 -5.75 2.84
C LYS A 214 11.28 -5.78 3.18
N SER A 215 11.89 -4.63 3.48
CA SER A 215 13.27 -4.49 3.97
C SER A 215 13.34 -4.85 5.45
#